data_AF-A0A7X9HQ76-F1
#
_entry.id   AF-A0A7X9HQ76-F1
#
_cell.length_a   1.000
_cell.length_b   1.000
_cell.length_c   1.000
_cell.angle_alpha   90.00
_cell.angle_beta   90.00
_cell.angle_gamma   90.00
#
_symmetry.space_group_name_H-M   'P 1'
#
loop_
_entity.id
_entity.type
_entity.pdbx_description
1 polymer ?
#
loop_
_entity_poly.entity_id
_entity_poly.type
_entity_poly.pdbx_seq_one_letter_code
_entity_poly.pdbx_strand_id
1 'polypeptide(L)' 'VQYGWKATLENYKKGYPNKEAMGYLSFEVISLEELGSNSAFMIGKWKLDYPDKPSVEGHFTLLYKKITGRWLVVADHSS' A
#
# COMPACT_ATOMS: atom_id res chain seq x y z
N VAL A 1 -2.33 13.85 -1.62
CA VAL A 1 -1.89 13.10 -2.83
C VAL A 1 -0.39 13.31 -3.01
N GLN A 2 0.38 12.23 -3.18
CA GLN A 2 1.84 12.25 -3.39
C GLN A 2 2.15 11.59 -4.74
N TYR A 3 3.15 12.12 -5.46
CA TYR A 3 3.57 11.56 -6.75
C TYR A 3 5.01 11.04 -6.68
N GLY A 4 5.29 9.97 -7.43
CA GLY A 4 6.62 9.42 -7.62
C GLY A 4 7.12 8.55 -6.46
N TRP A 5 7.84 7.48 -6.81
CA TRP A 5 8.35 6.52 -5.82
C TRP A 5 9.42 7.12 -4.90
N LYS A 6 10.25 8.05 -5.40
CA LYS A 6 11.36 8.63 -4.63
C LYS A 6 10.86 9.44 -3.43
N ALA A 7 9.95 10.37 -3.67
CA ALA A 7 9.37 11.19 -2.61
C ALA A 7 8.55 10.34 -1.62
N THR A 8 7.86 9.30 -2.11
CA THR A 8 7.17 8.32 -1.25
C THR A 8 8.16 7.63 -0.30
N LEU A 9 9.27 7.12 -0.83
CA LEU A 9 10.32 6.47 -0.03
C LEU A 9 10.96 7.42 0.99
N GLU A 10 11.25 8.66 0.58
CA GLU A 10 11.83 9.68 1.47
C GLU A 10 10.89 10.03 2.62
N ASN A 11 9.58 10.14 2.36
CA ASN A 11 8.58 10.36 3.40
C ASN A 11 8.47 9.18 4.38
N TYR A 12 8.52 7.94 3.89
CA TYR A 12 8.55 6.75 4.76
C TYR A 12 9.79 6.76 5.65
N LYS A 13 10.98 7.02 5.10
CA LYS A 13 12.23 7.10 5.88
C LYS A 13 12.19 8.22 6.93
N LYS A 14 11.55 9.34 6.61
CA LYS A 14 11.39 10.48 7.53
C LYS A 14 10.38 10.18 8.65
N GLY A 15 9.27 9.52 8.33
CA GLY A 15 8.19 9.23 9.28
C GLY A 15 8.48 8.03 10.19
N TYR A 16 9.28 7.08 9.74
CA TYR A 16 9.60 5.85 10.47
C TYR A 16 11.11 5.75 10.74
N PRO A 17 11.59 6.30 11.87
CA PRO A 17 13.01 6.31 12.20
C PRO A 17 13.57 4.92 12.55
N ASN A 18 12.71 3.99 12.95
CA ASN A 18 13.06 2.61 13.26
C ASN A 18 11.88 1.66 12.93
N LYS A 19 12.12 0.35 13.01
CA LYS A 19 11.12 -0.67 12.64
C LYS A 19 9.99 -0.75 13.66
N GLU A 20 10.30 -0.48 14.92
CA GLU A 20 9.35 -0.50 16.03
C GLU A 20 8.25 0.55 15.84
N ALA A 21 8.60 1.71 15.30
CA ALA A 21 7.65 2.79 14.99
C ALA A 21 6.67 2.44 13.85
N MET A 22 6.95 1.42 13.03
CA MET A 22 6.13 1.07 11.87
C MET A 22 4.88 0.25 12.24
N GLY A 23 4.89 -0.45 13.37
CA GLY A 23 3.87 -1.45 13.69
C GLY A 23 3.92 -2.69 12.79
N TYR A 24 2.92 -3.54 12.92
CA TYR A 24 2.75 -4.77 12.14
C TYR A 24 1.59 -4.59 11.16
N LEU A 25 1.92 -4.52 9.86
CA LEU A 25 0.96 -4.33 8.79
C LEU A 25 0.45 -5.68 8.26
N SER A 26 -0.86 -5.82 8.18
CA SER A 26 -1.54 -6.92 7.51
C SER A 26 -2.55 -6.40 6.49
N PHE A 27 -2.84 -7.21 5.48
CA PHE A 27 -3.78 -6.89 4.42
C PHE A 27 -4.83 -7.97 4.26
N GLU A 28 -6.07 -7.53 3.98
CA GLU A 28 -7.16 -8.38 3.53
C GLU A 28 -7.52 -7.97 2.10
N VAL A 29 -7.46 -8.91 1.15
CA VAL A 29 -7.89 -8.64 -0.23
C VAL A 29 -9.38 -8.87 -0.33
N ILE A 30 -10.13 -7.81 -0.66
CA ILE A 30 -11.58 -7.88 -0.87
C ILE A 30 -11.87 -8.28 -2.32
N SER A 31 -11.23 -7.63 -3.28
CA SER A 31 -11.36 -7.96 -4.70
C SER A 31 -10.05 -7.71 -5.45
N LEU A 32 -9.84 -8.52 -6.47
CA LEU A 32 -8.79 -8.34 -7.47
C LEU A 32 -9.39 -8.61 -8.84
N GLU A 33 -9.44 -7.57 -9.66
CA GLU A 33 -10.03 -7.60 -10.98
C GLU A 33 -8.96 -7.34 -12.03
N GLU A 34 -8.83 -8.25 -13.00
CA GLU A 34 -8.03 -7.97 -14.20
C GLU A 34 -8.80 -7.03 -15.11
N LEU A 35 -8.20 -5.89 -15.45
CA LEU A 35 -8.78 -4.92 -16.40
C LEU A 35 -8.30 -5.18 -17.85
N GLY A 36 -7.34 -6.08 -18.00
CA GLY A 36 -6.71 -6.46 -19.26
C GLY A 36 -5.36 -7.15 -19.01
N SER A 37 -4.69 -7.57 -20.07
CA SER A 37 -3.47 -8.38 -19.99
C SER A 37 -2.30 -7.74 -19.23
N ASN A 38 -2.32 -6.42 -19.04
CA ASN A 38 -1.26 -5.64 -18.40
C ASN A 38 -1.76 -4.69 -17.31
N SER A 39 -3.01 -4.83 -16.84
CA SER A 39 -3.60 -3.97 -15.82
C SER A 39 -4.54 -4.72 -14.90
N ALA A 40 -4.48 -4.43 -13.60
CA ALA A 40 -5.38 -4.99 -12.61
C ALA A 40 -5.74 -3.95 -11.55
N PHE A 41 -6.90 -4.13 -10.92
CA PHE A 41 -7.45 -3.26 -9.90
C PHE A 41 -7.73 -4.07 -8.65
N MET A 42 -7.28 -3.59 -7.50
CA MET A 42 -7.44 -4.28 -6.23
C MET A 42 -8.10 -3.36 -5.21
N ILE A 43 -9.08 -3.89 -4.50
CA ILE A 43 -9.64 -3.27 -3.30
C ILE A 43 -9.31 -4.18 -2.13
N GLY A 44 -8.91 -3.58 -1.01
CA GLY A 44 -8.63 -4.32 0.21
C GLY A 44 -8.68 -3.48 1.45
N LYS A 45 -8.36 -4.11 2.57
CA LYS A 45 -8.18 -3.46 3.87
C LYS A 45 -6.74 -3.57 4.32
N TRP A 46 -6.28 -2.54 5.00
CA TRP A 46 -5.02 -2.56 5.72
C TRP A 46 -5.32 -2.48 7.21
N LYS A 47 -4.50 -3.15 8.01
CA LYS A 47 -4.55 -3.07 9.47
C LYS A 47 -3.13 -2.97 10.03
N LEU A 48 -2.93 -2.01 10.92
CA LEU A 48 -1.68 -1.79 11.67
C LEU A 48 -1.91 -2.12 13.14
N ASP A 49 -1.23 -3.14 13.62
CA ASP A 49 -1.16 -3.50 15.03
C ASP A 49 0.12 -2.91 15.65
N TYR A 50 0.02 -2.38 16.87
CA TYR A 50 1.16 -1.81 17.60
C TYR A 50 1.28 -2.46 18.98
N PRO A 51 2.50 -2.55 19.54
CA PRO A 51 2.70 -3.14 20.87
C PRO A 51 2.19 -2.26 22.02
N ASP A 52 2.15 -0.94 21.84
CA ASP A 52 2.00 0.07 22.90
C ASP A 52 0.82 1.03 22.69
N LYS A 53 0.08 0.90 21.58
CA LYS A 53 -1.09 1.72 21.26
C LYS A 53 -2.17 0.93 20.52
N PRO A 54 -3.42 1.41 20.48
CA PRO A 54 -4.49 0.72 19.76
C PRO A 54 -4.18 0.51 18.28
N SER A 55 -4.65 -0.61 17.75
CA SER A 55 -4.59 -0.89 16.31
C SER A 55 -5.43 0.11 15.52
N VAL A 56 -5.02 0.38 14.29
CA VAL A 56 -5.80 1.18 13.34
C VAL A 56 -5.95 0.40 12.03
N GLU A 57 -7.04 0.66 11.33
CA GLU A 57 -7.37 -0.02 10.09
C GLU A 57 -8.09 0.93 9.13
N GLY A 58 -8.11 0.55 7.85
CA GLY A 58 -8.74 1.32 6.80
C GLY A 58 -8.82 0.54 5.51
N HIS A 59 -9.19 1.23 4.43
CA HIS A 59 -9.32 0.63 3.11
C HIS A 59 -8.25 1.17 2.18
N PHE A 60 -7.91 0.37 1.18
CA PHE A 60 -7.05 0.79 0.09
C PHE A 60 -7.63 0.41 -1.27
N THR A 61 -7.19 1.12 -2.28
CA THR A 61 -7.43 0.82 -3.69
C THR A 61 -6.12 0.92 -4.45
N LEU A 62 -5.72 -0.14 -5.16
CA LEU A 62 -4.50 -0.19 -5.94
C LEU A 62 -4.81 -0.35 -7.43
N LEU A 63 -4.16 0.46 -8.25
CA LEU A 63 -4.04 0.21 -9.68
C LEU A 63 -2.66 -0.40 -9.97
N TYR A 64 -2.67 -1.58 -10.56
CA TYR A 64 -1.49 -2.29 -11.02
C TYR A 64 -1.30 -2.14 -12.52
N LYS A 65 -0.04 -2.01 -12.94
CA LYS A 65 0.37 -2.18 -14.35
C LYS A 65 1.52 -3.16 -14.46
N LYS A 66 1.49 -3.97 -15.52
CA LYS A 66 2.61 -4.85 -15.89
C LYS A 66 3.62 -4.08 -16.73
N ILE A 67 4.77 -3.76 -16.16
CA ILE A 67 5.85 -2.99 -16.79
C ILE A 67 7.08 -3.88 -16.87
N THR A 68 7.61 -4.09 -18.07
CA THR A 68 8.77 -4.98 -18.30
C THR A 68 8.60 -6.37 -17.66
N GLY A 69 7.38 -6.92 -17.75
CA GLY A 69 7.03 -8.23 -17.19
C GLY A 69 6.71 -8.25 -15.68
N ARG A 70 6.85 -7.12 -14.96
CA ARG A 70 6.62 -7.03 -13.51
C ARG A 70 5.35 -6.25 -13.20
N TRP A 71 4.52 -6.76 -12.31
CA TRP A 71 3.38 -6.02 -11.77
C TRP A 71 3.86 -4.99 -10.76
N LEU A 72 3.56 -3.72 -11.02
CA LEU A 72 3.91 -2.59 -10.15
C LEU A 72 2.63 -1.83 -9.78
N VAL A 73 2.56 -1.38 -8.52
CA VAL A 73 1.53 -0.42 -8.09
C VAL A 73 1.86 0.92 -8.72
N VAL A 74 0.95 1.43 -9.55
CA VAL A 74 1.10 2.73 -10.23
C VAL A 74 0.18 3.81 -9.65
N ALA A 75 -0.82 3.42 -8.88
CA ALA A 75 -1.60 4.31 -8.03
C ALA A 75 -2.04 3.56 -6.77
N ASP A 76 -2.00 4.25 -5.64
CA ASP A 76 -2.46 3.79 -4.33
C ASP A 76 -3.33 4.91 -3.73
N HIS A 77 -4.57 4.56 -3.39
CA HIS A 77 -5.45 5.40 -2.59
C HIS A 77 -5.83 4.65 -1.33
N SER A 78 -5.25 5.07 -0.20
CA SER A 78 -5.50 4.49 1.12
C SER A 78 -6.14 5.53 2.04
N SER A 79 -7.16 5.11 2.81
CA SER A 79 -7.96 5.93 3.73
C SER A 79 -8.15 5.22 5.05
#